data_AF-A0A3N7G4M6-F1
#
_entry.id   AF-A0A3N7G4M6-F1
#
_cell.length_a   1.000
_cell.length_b   1.000
_cell.length_c   1.000
_cell.angle_alpha   90.00
_cell.angle_beta   90.00
_cell.angle_gamma   90.00
#
_symmetry.space_group_name_H-M   'P 1'
#
loop_
_entity.id
_entity.type
_entity.pdbx_description
1 polymer ?
#
loop_
_entity_poly.entity_id
_entity_poly.type
_entity_poly.pdbx_seq_one_letter_code
_entity_poly.pdbx_strand_id
1 'polypeptide(L)'
;MKAMVSTWLADAIMYELWVGSDGTSARTIYDSSLPWLIGKALLMKQVHAVKQRLGITKENAERREAEIYKRAKIAYGALSTTLGDHTFLFERPSSLDAYFLGHLLFTLQAFPVSHFTNCLDL
;
A
#
# COMPACT_ATOMS: atom_id res chain seq x y z
N MET A 1 15.95 4.07 -4.52
CA MET A 1 14.74 4.64 -3.85
C MET A 1 13.50 4.65 -4.74
N LYS A 2 13.52 5.21 -5.96
CA LYS A 2 12.34 5.21 -6.85
C LYS A 2 11.72 3.83 -7.06
N ALA A 3 12.55 2.82 -7.36
CA ALA A 3 12.09 1.44 -7.48
C ALA A 3 11.47 0.89 -6.19
N MET A 4 11.94 1.28 -5.00
CA MET A 4 11.37 0.83 -3.72
C MET A 4 9.97 1.41 -3.51
N VAL A 5 9.77 2.69 -3.85
CA VAL A 5 8.44 3.33 -3.79
C VAL A 5 7.51 2.72 -4.84
N SER A 6 7.95 2.63 -6.10
CA SER A 6 7.12 2.17 -7.20
C SER A 6 6.87 0.67 -7.24
N THR A 7 7.55 -0.13 -6.40
CA THR A 7 7.34 -1.57 -6.30
C THR A 7 6.97 -1.96 -4.88
N TRP A 8 7.89 -1.90 -3.90
CA TRP A 8 7.66 -2.43 -2.55
C TRP A 8 6.52 -1.72 -1.82
N LEU A 9 6.52 -0.39 -1.83
CA LEU A 9 5.45 0.39 -1.20
C LEU A 9 4.14 0.26 -1.98
N ALA A 10 4.20 0.31 -3.32
CA ALA A 10 3.02 0.11 -4.17
C ALA A 10 2.37 -1.26 -3.97
N ASP A 11 3.16 -2.33 -3.92
CA ASP A 11 2.71 -3.70 -3.70
C ASP A 11 2.11 -3.86 -2.30
N ALA A 12 2.66 -3.17 -1.29
CA ALA A 12 2.12 -3.18 0.07
C ALA A 12 0.77 -2.48 0.20
N ILE A 13 0.59 -1.30 -0.42
CA ILE A 13 -0.75 -0.66 -0.49
C ILE A 13 -1.73 -1.55 -1.25
N MET A 14 -1.32 -2.13 -2.38
CA MET A 14 -2.20 -3.01 -3.15
C MET A 14 -2.62 -4.22 -2.34
N TYR A 15 -1.69 -4.83 -1.60
CA TYR A 15 -2.01 -5.92 -0.68
C TYR A 15 -2.99 -5.46 0.39
N GLU A 16 -2.70 -4.37 1.10
CA GLU A 16 -3.54 -3.89 2.21
C GLU A 16 -4.96 -3.53 1.74
N LEU A 17 -5.06 -2.81 0.62
CA LEU A 17 -6.34 -2.35 0.07
C LEU A 17 -7.25 -3.51 -0.35
N TRP A 18 -6.68 -4.54 -1.00
CA TRP A 18 -7.47 -5.56 -1.69
C TRP A 18 -7.46 -6.93 -1.00
N VAL A 19 -6.52 -7.19 -0.09
CA VAL A 19 -6.31 -8.52 0.49
C VAL A 19 -6.18 -8.47 2.02
N GLY A 20 -5.39 -7.54 2.56
CA GLY A 20 -5.09 -7.43 3.99
C GLY A 20 -6.24 -6.82 4.81
N SER A 21 -6.95 -5.84 4.25
CA SER A 21 -8.14 -5.27 4.88
C SER A 21 -9.40 -6.10 4.61
N ASP A 22 -10.44 -5.85 5.39
CA ASP A 22 -11.79 -6.41 5.22
C ASP A 22 -12.51 -5.92 3.94
N GLY A 23 -11.84 -5.11 3.10
CA GLY A 23 -12.36 -4.53 1.88
C GLY A 23 -13.23 -3.29 2.11
N THR A 24 -13.43 -2.85 3.36
CA THR A 24 -14.25 -1.67 3.68
C THR A 24 -13.65 -0.40 3.08
N SER A 25 -12.32 -0.24 3.13
CA SER A 25 -11.63 0.90 2.52
C SER A 25 -11.79 0.89 0.99
N ALA A 26 -11.57 -0.25 0.34
CA ALA A 26 -11.74 -0.38 -1.11
C ALA A 26 -13.19 -0.05 -1.53
N ARG A 27 -14.18 -0.56 -0.79
CA ARG A 27 -15.59 -0.29 -1.07
C ARG A 27 -15.94 1.18 -0.90
N THR A 28 -15.42 1.83 0.15
CA THR A 28 -15.68 3.25 0.42
C THR A 28 -15.10 4.12 -0.69
N ILE A 29 -13.87 3.82 -1.14
CA ILE A 29 -13.15 4.61 -2.14
C ILE A 29 -13.68 4.38 -3.56
N TYR A 30 -13.99 3.13 -3.94
CA TYR A 30 -14.26 2.77 -5.34
C TYR A 30 -15.69 2.33 -5.64
N ASP A 31 -16.42 1.78 -4.67
CA ASP A 31 -17.72 1.12 -4.90
C ASP A 31 -18.91 1.84 -4.27
N SER A 32 -18.69 2.94 -3.52
CA SER A 32 -19.75 3.61 -2.76
C SER A 32 -20.90 4.12 -3.63
N SER A 33 -20.64 4.42 -4.90
CA SER A 33 -21.64 4.84 -5.90
C SER A 33 -22.16 3.69 -6.78
N LEU A 34 -21.65 2.47 -6.62
CA LEU A 34 -21.99 1.33 -7.49
C LEU A 34 -23.11 0.46 -6.89
N PRO A 35 -23.98 -0.15 -7.73
CA PRO A 35 -24.90 -1.18 -7.28
C PRO A 35 -24.13 -2.34 -6.61
N TRP A 36 -24.68 -2.87 -5.52
CA TRP A 36 -23.97 -3.80 -4.63
C TRP A 36 -23.39 -5.03 -5.35
N LEU A 37 -24.11 -5.58 -6.35
CA LEU A 37 -23.66 -6.72 -7.14
C LEU A 37 -22.43 -6.41 -7.97
N ILE A 38 -22.43 -5.23 -8.62
CA ILE A 38 -21.34 -4.78 -9.49
C ILE A 38 -20.10 -4.52 -8.64
N GLY A 39 -20.25 -3.79 -7.52
CA GLY A 39 -19.15 -3.54 -6.58
C GLY A 39 -18.55 -4.85 -6.06
N LYS A 40 -19.39 -5.80 -5.62
CA LYS A 40 -18.90 -7.10 -5.14
C LYS A 40 -18.14 -7.89 -6.22
N ALA A 41 -18.62 -7.89 -7.46
CA ALA A 41 -17.94 -8.56 -8.57
C ALA A 41 -16.59 -7.91 -8.89
N LEU A 42 -16.52 -6.58 -8.90
CA LEU A 42 -15.28 -5.83 -9.12
C LEU A 42 -14.27 -6.05 -8.00
N LEU A 43 -14.71 -6.04 -6.73
CA LEU A 43 -13.87 -6.33 -5.59
C LEU A 43 -13.23 -7.73 -5.71
N MET A 44 -14.03 -8.77 -6.00
CA MET A 44 -13.52 -10.13 -6.18
C MET A 44 -12.51 -10.23 -7.33
N LYS A 45 -12.74 -9.50 -8.43
CA LYS A 45 -11.82 -9.43 -9.57
C LYS A 45 -10.49 -8.79 -9.16
N GLN A 46 -10.53 -7.69 -8.41
CA GLN A 46 -9.32 -7.00 -7.93
C GLN A 46 -8.55 -7.86 -6.92
N VAL A 47 -9.22 -8.47 -5.94
CA VAL A 47 -8.62 -9.41 -4.99
C VAL A 47 -7.88 -10.52 -5.72
N HIS A 48 -8.52 -11.13 -6.73
CA HIS A 48 -7.90 -12.19 -7.52
C HIS A 48 -6.68 -11.68 -8.30
N ALA A 49 -6.79 -10.55 -8.98
CA ALA A 49 -5.70 -9.96 -9.75
C ALA A 49 -4.49 -9.62 -8.88
N VAL A 50 -4.71 -9.05 -7.69
CA VAL A 50 -3.66 -8.71 -6.72
C VAL A 50 -2.99 -9.97 -6.18
N LYS A 51 -3.77 -11.00 -5.81
CA LYS A 51 -3.20 -12.29 -5.36
C LYS A 51 -2.30 -12.92 -6.43
N GLN A 52 -2.73 -12.90 -7.70
CA GLN A 52 -1.92 -13.41 -8.81
C GLN A 52 -0.63 -12.60 -8.98
N ARG A 53 -0.72 -11.26 -9.02
CA ARG A 53 0.44 -10.38 -9.16
C ARG A 53 1.47 -10.55 -8.04
N LEU A 54 1.00 -10.73 -6.81
CA LEU A 54 1.87 -10.89 -5.63
C LEU A 54 2.28 -12.36 -5.39
N GLY A 55 1.77 -13.29 -6.20
CA GLY A 55 2.01 -14.73 -6.04
C GLY A 55 1.55 -15.25 -4.68
N ILE A 56 0.36 -14.82 -4.24
CA ILE A 56 -0.29 -15.23 -3.00
C ILE A 56 -1.21 -16.41 -3.29
N THR A 57 -0.95 -17.52 -2.63
CA THR A 57 -1.79 -18.72 -2.61
C THR A 57 -2.26 -18.99 -1.20
N LYS A 58 -3.15 -19.97 -1.01
CA LYS A 58 -3.63 -20.32 0.33
C LYS A 58 -2.50 -20.84 1.22
N GLU A 59 -1.54 -21.54 0.63
CA GLU A 59 -0.43 -22.21 1.31
C GLU A 59 0.68 -21.25 1.73
N ASN A 60 0.77 -20.07 1.10
CA ASN A 60 1.87 -19.13 1.34
C ASN A 60 1.41 -17.75 1.84
N ALA A 61 0.12 -17.55 2.10
CA ALA A 61 -0.48 -16.25 2.38
C ALA A 61 0.22 -15.50 3.52
N GLU A 62 0.39 -16.15 4.68
CA GLU A 62 1.03 -15.55 5.85
C GLU A 62 2.49 -15.17 5.59
N ARG A 63 3.25 -16.06 4.93
CA ARG A 63 4.65 -15.79 4.57
C ARG A 63 4.75 -14.59 3.61
N ARG A 64 3.86 -14.53 2.62
CA ARG A 64 3.84 -13.43 1.63
C ARG A 64 3.47 -12.11 2.26
N GLU A 65 2.47 -12.09 3.13
CA GLU A 65 2.10 -10.93 3.92
C GLU A 65 3.29 -10.39 4.72
N ALA A 66 3.96 -11.26 5.49
CA ALA A 66 5.13 -10.87 6.28
C ALA A 66 6.26 -10.31 5.41
N GLU A 67 6.51 -10.90 4.22
CA GLU A 67 7.49 -10.38 3.27
C GLU A 67 7.13 -8.99 2.73
N ILE A 68 5.86 -8.78 2.40
CA ILE A 68 5.35 -7.50 1.88
C ILE A 68 5.52 -6.41 2.93
N TYR A 69 5.06 -6.64 4.15
CA TYR A 69 5.19 -5.65 5.23
C TYR A 69 6.63 -5.43 5.66
N LYS A 70 7.47 -6.47 5.67
CA LYS A 70 8.91 -6.30 5.92
C LYS A 70 9.56 -5.39 4.87
N ARG A 71 9.25 -5.57 3.59
CA ARG A 71 9.77 -4.69 2.51
C ARG A 71 9.25 -3.27 2.65
N ALA A 72 7.97 -3.10 2.99
CA ALA A 72 7.40 -1.78 3.22
C ALA A 72 8.09 -1.06 4.38
N LYS A 73 8.30 -1.73 5.52
CA LYS A 73 9.01 -1.19 6.68
C LYS A 73 10.45 -0.77 6.33
N ILE A 74 11.17 -1.59 5.56
CA ILE A 74 12.52 -1.23 5.08
C ILE A 74 12.47 0.01 4.18
N ALA A 75 11.48 0.09 3.27
CA ALA A 75 11.34 1.21 2.36
C ALA A 75 11.01 2.52 3.09
N TYR A 76 10.04 2.50 4.00
CA TYR A 76 9.76 3.66 4.85
C TYR A 76 10.95 4.04 5.72
N GLY A 77 11.66 3.06 6.29
CA GLY A 77 12.88 3.31 7.06
C GLY A 77 13.93 4.06 6.26
N ALA A 78 14.23 3.57 5.05
CA ALA A 78 15.20 4.22 4.17
C ALA A 78 14.76 5.63 3.74
N LEU A 79 13.47 5.84 3.44
CA LEU A 79 12.93 7.14 3.05
C LEU A 79 12.95 8.13 4.21
N SER A 80 12.59 7.68 5.42
CA SER A 80 12.67 8.47 6.65
C SER A 80 14.11 8.89 6.95
N THR A 81 15.07 7.95 6.93
CA THR A 81 16.50 8.28 7.10
C THR A 81 17.02 9.24 6.03
N THR A 82 16.55 9.11 4.78
CA THR A 82 16.98 9.99 3.69
C THR A 82 16.39 11.40 3.84
N LEU A 83 15.12 11.49 4.26
CA LEU A 83 14.45 12.78 4.48
C LEU A 83 15.08 13.51 5.68
N GLY A 84 15.32 12.80 6.78
CA GLY A 84 15.84 13.40 8.02
C GLY A 84 15.03 14.63 8.42
N ASP A 85 15.71 15.73 8.71
CA ASP A 85 15.09 17.02 9.02
C ASP A 85 14.88 17.91 7.77
N HIS A 86 15.15 17.38 6.57
CA HIS A 86 15.00 18.13 5.32
C HIS A 86 13.55 18.16 4.86
N THR A 87 13.19 19.21 4.10
CA THR A 87 11.85 19.38 3.54
C THR A 87 11.57 18.45 2.36
N PHE A 88 12.61 18.01 1.65
CA PHE A 88 12.55 17.13 0.49
C PHE A 88 13.60 16.04 0.63
N LEU A 89 13.41 14.90 -0.04
CA LEU A 89 14.35 13.77 -0.04
C LEU A 89 15.72 14.13 -0.63
N PHE A 90 15.79 15.20 -1.42
CA PHE A 90 17.00 15.77 -2.02
C PHE A 90 16.91 17.30 -2.02
N GLU A 91 17.89 18.01 -2.60
CA GLU A 91 17.96 19.49 -2.55
C GLU A 91 16.73 20.24 -3.09
N ARG A 92 15.94 19.63 -3.97
CA ARG A 92 14.74 20.21 -4.60
C ARG A 92 13.66 19.14 -4.81
N PRO A 93 12.37 19.51 -4.80
CA PRO A 93 11.29 18.55 -4.95
C PRO A 93 11.42 17.79 -6.27
N SER A 94 11.32 16.48 -6.19
CA SER A 94 11.49 15.57 -7.31
C SER A 94 10.25 14.72 -7.52
N SER A 95 10.22 13.98 -8.63
CA SER A 95 9.17 12.96 -8.84
C SER A 95 9.11 11.93 -7.71
N LEU A 96 10.25 11.66 -7.04
CA LEU A 96 10.28 10.71 -5.92
C LEU A 96 9.48 11.25 -4.73
N ASP A 97 9.63 12.52 -4.41
CA ASP A 97 8.88 13.19 -3.33
C ASP A 97 7.38 13.13 -3.62
N ALA A 98 6.98 13.38 -4.88
CA ALA A 98 5.58 13.28 -5.29
C ALA A 98 5.03 11.85 -5.14
N TYR A 99 5.78 10.82 -5.57
CA TYR A 99 5.37 9.43 -5.40
C TYR A 99 5.26 9.04 -3.93
N PHE A 100 6.23 9.45 -3.12
CA PHE A 100 6.25 9.14 -1.69
C PHE A 100 5.10 9.84 -0.95
N LEU A 101 4.92 11.14 -1.19
CA LEU A 101 3.81 11.91 -0.61
C LEU A 101 2.46 11.35 -1.01
N GLY A 102 2.25 11.02 -2.29
CA GLY A 102 1.01 10.41 -2.75
C GLY A 102 0.71 9.07 -2.08
N HIS A 103 1.77 8.27 -1.87
CA HIS A 103 1.68 7.00 -1.16
C HIS A 103 1.29 7.19 0.33
N LEU A 104 1.92 8.14 1.03
CA LEU A 104 1.61 8.47 2.41
C LEU A 104 0.18 8.99 2.59
N LEU A 105 -0.22 9.98 1.78
CA LEU A 105 -1.54 10.59 1.86
C LEU A 105 -2.64 9.55 1.61
N PHE A 106 -2.46 8.69 0.60
CA PHE A 106 -3.39 7.59 0.36
C PHE A 106 -3.46 6.64 1.56
N THR A 107 -2.31 6.25 2.10
CA THR A 107 -2.24 5.31 3.23
C THR A 107 -2.96 5.84 4.46
N LEU A 108 -2.65 7.09 4.86
CA LEU A 108 -3.24 7.73 6.04
C LEU A 108 -4.76 7.92 5.89
N GLN A 109 -5.22 8.24 4.68
CA GLN A 109 -6.64 8.46 4.41
C GLN A 109 -7.43 7.15 4.31
N ALA A 110 -6.86 6.14 3.65
CA ALA A 110 -7.54 4.87 3.38
C ALA A 110 -7.49 3.90 4.56
N PHE A 111 -6.47 4.01 5.43
CA PHE A 111 -6.20 3.06 6.51
C PHE A 111 -5.86 3.78 7.82
N PRO A 112 -6.75 4.59 8.40
CA PRO A 112 -6.43 5.40 9.58
C PRO A 112 -6.06 4.57 10.83
N VAL A 113 -6.46 3.29 10.90
CA VAL A 113 -6.05 2.33 11.94
C VAL A 113 -5.87 0.96 11.28
N SER A 114 -4.65 0.58 10.90
CA SER A 114 -4.40 -0.75 10.32
C SER A 114 -3.03 -1.33 10.66
N HIS A 115 -2.82 -2.62 10.39
CA HIS A 115 -1.50 -3.23 10.55
C HIS A 115 -0.43 -2.56 9.67
N PHE A 116 -0.84 -1.98 8.55
CA PHE A 116 0.04 -1.27 7.64
C PHE A 116 0.48 0.10 8.16
N THR A 117 -0.34 0.81 8.95
CA THR A 117 0.09 2.07 9.59
C THR A 117 1.22 1.87 10.58
N ASN A 118 1.33 0.69 11.21
CA ASN A 118 2.49 0.36 12.06
C ASN A 118 3.83 0.32 11.28
N CYS A 119 3.80 0.27 9.94
CA CYS A 119 5.01 0.42 9.13
C CYS A 119 5.45 1.88 8.98
N LEU A 120 4.58 2.85 9.30
CA LEU A 120 4.85 4.29 9.31
C LEU A 120 5.40 4.77 10.67
N ASP A 121 5.04 4.09 11.76
CA ASP A 121 5.53 4.36 13.13
C ASP A 121 6.98 3.87 13.33
N LEU A 122 7.91 4.46 12.58
CA LEU A 122 9.36 4.25 12.73
C LEU A 122 9.93 4.96 13.96
#